data_AF-A0A7C2WGG1-F1
#
_entry.id   AF-A0A7C2WGG1-F1
#
_cell.length_a   1.000
_cell.length_b   1.000
_cell.length_c   1.000
_cell.angle_alpha   90.00
_cell.angle_beta   90.00
_cell.angle_gamma   90.00
#
_symmetry.space_group_name_H-M   'P 1'
#
loop_
_entity.id
_entity.type
_entity.pdbx_description
1 polymer ?
#
loop_
_entity_poly.entity_id
_entity_poly.type
_entity_poly.pdbx_seq_one_letter_code
_entity_poly.pdbx_strand_id
1 'polypeptide(L)'
;MFVKDEGRLSTGTFKARGMTVAVSKLKELSIKRVAIPSADNAASALAAYGVKAGMEVYSFMPKDLPNAILKEFILLGTKVYLVEGSINHAAEIVEKLKKKYGLFNLSTNKQPYRFEGYKALAFGLAEQINWNPPENIIFPTDGNSSICNW
;
A
#
# COMPACT_ATOMS: atom_id res chain seq x y z
N MET A 1 26.84 11.17 -6.37
CA MET A 1 25.37 11.02 -6.43
C MET A 1 25.04 9.57 -6.10
N PHE A 2 24.11 9.35 -5.16
CA PHE A 2 23.65 8.01 -4.78
C PHE A 2 22.18 7.84 -5.17
N VAL A 3 21.76 6.59 -5.41
CA VAL A 3 20.36 6.25 -5.67
C VAL A 3 19.96 5.14 -4.71
N LYS A 4 18.94 5.42 -3.89
CA LYS A 4 18.28 4.40 -3.07
C LYS A 4 17.21 3.70 -3.93
N ASP A 5 17.57 2.55 -4.49
CA ASP A 5 16.69 1.79 -5.39
C ASP A 5 15.65 0.98 -4.62
N GLU A 6 14.47 1.59 -4.45
CA GLU A 6 13.29 0.96 -3.84
C GLU A 6 12.49 0.08 -4.80
N GLY A 7 12.86 0.04 -6.08
CA GLY A 7 12.28 -0.84 -7.09
C GLY A 7 12.66 -2.31 -6.89
N ARG A 8 13.68 -2.58 -6.07
CA ARG A 8 14.14 -3.95 -5.75
C ARG A 8 13.36 -4.62 -4.62
N LEU A 9 12.40 -3.92 -4.02
CA LEU A 9 11.51 -4.52 -3.03
C LEU A 9 10.57 -5.54 -3.68
N SER A 10 10.00 -6.43 -2.87
CA SER A 10 9.24 -7.59 -3.33
C SER A 10 8.04 -7.28 -4.24
N THR A 11 7.53 -6.04 -4.21
CA THR A 11 6.43 -5.59 -5.08
C THR A 11 6.85 -4.44 -6.00
N GLY A 12 8.15 -4.22 -6.20
CA GLY A 12 8.67 -3.22 -7.13
C GLY A 12 8.51 -1.76 -6.70
N THR A 13 8.17 -1.49 -5.44
CA THR A 13 7.79 -0.15 -4.98
C THR A 13 8.12 0.08 -3.50
N PHE A 14 8.47 1.32 -3.15
CA PHE A 14 8.65 1.75 -1.76
C PHE A 14 7.39 1.58 -0.91
N LYS A 15 6.18 1.55 -1.53
CA LYS A 15 4.91 1.31 -0.82
C LYS A 15 4.90 -0.02 -0.07
N ALA A 16 5.74 -0.99 -0.47
CA ALA A 16 5.95 -2.25 0.24
C ALA A 16 6.36 -2.04 1.71
N ARG A 17 7.21 -1.04 2.00
CA ARG A 17 7.69 -0.77 3.37
C ARG A 17 6.56 -0.39 4.31
N GLY A 18 5.70 0.53 3.88
CA GLY A 18 4.53 0.91 4.67
C GLY A 18 3.54 -0.24 4.77
N MET A 19 3.30 -0.96 3.66
CA MET A 19 2.27 -1.98 3.62
C MET A 19 2.61 -3.19 4.48
N THR A 20 3.88 -3.62 4.53
CA THR A 20 4.29 -4.74 5.38
C THR A 20 4.02 -4.47 6.86
N VAL A 21 4.29 -3.24 7.33
CA VAL A 21 3.99 -2.83 8.71
C VAL A 21 2.49 -2.78 8.96
N ALA A 22 1.72 -2.18 8.04
CA ALA A 22 0.27 -2.11 8.16
C ALA A 22 -0.38 -3.50 8.22
N VAL A 23 -0.02 -4.40 7.30
CA VAL A 23 -0.55 -5.77 7.27
C VAL A 23 -0.15 -6.54 8.53
N SER A 24 1.10 -6.41 8.99
CA SER A 24 1.56 -7.07 10.21
C SER A 24 0.75 -6.61 11.43
N LYS A 25 0.52 -5.30 11.56
CA LYS A 25 -0.29 -4.76 12.65
C LYS A 25 -1.75 -5.19 12.57
N LEU A 26 -2.34 -5.21 11.38
CA LEU A 26 -3.70 -5.70 11.19
C LEU A 26 -3.83 -7.20 11.53
N LYS A 27 -2.81 -8.00 11.23
CA LYS A 27 -2.77 -9.41 11.60
C LYS A 27 -2.73 -9.59 13.12
N GLU A 28 -1.92 -8.80 13.82
CA GLU A 28 -1.86 -8.75 15.29
C GLU A 28 -3.24 -8.40 15.88
N LEU A 29 -3.93 -7.43 15.28
CA LEU A 29 -5.29 -7.02 15.65
C LEU A 29 -6.38 -8.02 15.19
N SER A 30 -5.99 -9.20 14.71
CA SER A 30 -6.90 -10.26 14.24
C SER A 30 -7.84 -9.85 13.10
N ILE A 31 -7.50 -8.80 12.34
CA ILE A 31 -8.25 -8.40 11.15
C ILE A 31 -8.05 -9.46 10.07
N LYS A 32 -9.18 -9.93 9.50
CA LYS A 32 -9.17 -10.99 8.46
C LYS A 32 -9.51 -10.48 7.07
N ARG A 33 -10.17 -9.32 6.95
CA ARG A 33 -10.64 -8.79 5.67
C ARG A 33 -10.21 -7.34 5.51
N VAL A 34 -9.57 -7.04 4.40
CA VAL A 34 -9.03 -5.71 4.10
C VAL A 34 -9.51 -5.27 2.73
N ALA A 35 -9.81 -3.98 2.58
CA ALA A 35 -10.26 -3.40 1.33
C ALA A 35 -9.43 -2.17 0.97
N ILE A 36 -9.13 -2.00 -0.33
CA ILE A 36 -8.50 -0.80 -0.85
C ILE A 36 -9.21 -0.33 -2.13
N PRO A 37 -9.64 0.94 -2.22
CA PRO A 37 -10.14 1.55 -3.44
C PRO A 37 -8.99 2.12 -4.26
N SER A 38 -8.13 1.25 -4.79
CA SER A 38 -6.96 1.62 -5.58
C SER A 38 -6.59 0.51 -6.55
N ALA A 39 -5.93 0.86 -7.65
CA ALA A 39 -5.28 -0.04 -8.60
C ALA A 39 -3.79 0.28 -8.77
N ASP A 40 -3.23 1.05 -7.84
CA ASP A 40 -1.84 1.51 -7.88
C ASP A 40 -0.89 0.59 -7.11
N ASN A 41 0.36 1.02 -6.99
CA ASN A 41 1.43 0.39 -6.23
C ASN A 41 1.05 0.06 -4.77
N ALA A 42 0.21 0.87 -4.12
CA ALA A 42 -0.23 0.56 -2.76
C ALA A 42 -1.21 -0.61 -2.75
N ALA A 43 -2.11 -0.70 -3.75
CA ALA A 43 -2.97 -1.85 -3.91
C ALA A 43 -2.16 -3.11 -4.23
N SER A 44 -1.18 -3.05 -5.14
CA SER A 44 -0.31 -4.20 -5.46
C SER A 44 0.46 -4.69 -4.23
N ALA A 45 0.99 -3.76 -3.43
CA ALA A 45 1.60 -4.11 -2.15
C ALA A 45 0.61 -4.78 -1.19
N LEU A 46 -0.63 -4.27 -1.08
CA LEU A 46 -1.63 -4.89 -0.21
C LEU A 46 -2.02 -6.29 -0.69
N ALA A 47 -2.18 -6.48 -2.00
CA ALA A 47 -2.46 -7.78 -2.61
C ALA A 47 -1.39 -8.81 -2.20
N ALA A 48 -0.12 -8.50 -2.42
CA ALA A 48 0.97 -9.42 -2.11
C ALA A 48 1.12 -9.70 -0.60
N TYR A 49 1.18 -8.66 0.22
CA TYR A 49 1.43 -8.83 1.66
C TYR A 49 0.20 -9.34 2.42
N GLY A 50 -0.99 -8.84 2.08
CA GLY A 50 -2.25 -9.20 2.72
C GLY A 50 -2.64 -10.66 2.47
N VAL A 51 -2.57 -11.11 1.21
CA VAL A 51 -2.85 -12.52 0.87
C VAL A 51 -1.83 -13.43 1.53
N LYS A 52 -0.53 -13.10 1.48
CA LYS A 52 0.53 -13.85 2.17
C LYS A 52 0.31 -13.92 3.69
N ALA A 53 -0.28 -12.89 4.28
CA ALA A 53 -0.61 -12.85 5.70
C ALA A 53 -1.84 -13.71 6.08
N GLY A 54 -2.55 -14.26 5.09
CA GLY A 54 -3.78 -15.04 5.27
C GLY A 54 -5.04 -14.18 5.40
N MET A 55 -5.01 -12.94 4.90
CA MET A 55 -6.18 -12.06 4.87
C MET A 55 -6.94 -12.19 3.55
N GLU A 56 -8.25 -12.01 3.59
CA GLU A 56 -9.06 -11.79 2.40
C GLU A 56 -8.86 -10.35 1.92
N VAL A 57 -8.20 -10.16 0.78
CA VAL A 57 -7.92 -8.85 0.20
C VAL A 57 -8.97 -8.53 -0.86
N TYR A 58 -9.56 -7.33 -0.76
CA TYR A 58 -10.57 -6.80 -1.68
C TYR A 58 -10.03 -5.53 -2.35
N SER A 59 -9.95 -5.51 -3.67
CA SER A 59 -9.57 -4.29 -4.41
C SER A 59 -10.78 -3.77 -5.19
N PHE A 60 -11.12 -2.50 -4.97
CA PHE A 60 -12.18 -1.81 -5.70
C PHE A 60 -11.54 -0.85 -6.68
N MET A 61 -11.79 -1.05 -7.96
CA MET A 61 -11.03 -0.42 -9.03
C MET A 61 -11.95 0.08 -10.14
N PRO A 62 -11.65 1.21 -10.81
CA PRO A 62 -12.35 1.63 -12.02
C PRO A 62 -12.32 0.53 -13.09
N LYS A 63 -13.38 0.44 -13.90
CA LYS A 63 -13.52 -0.59 -14.94
C LYS A 63 -12.62 -0.36 -16.16
N ASP A 64 -12.16 0.86 -16.38
CA ASP A 64 -11.38 1.32 -17.53
C ASP A 64 -9.86 1.05 -17.42
N LEU A 65 -9.46 0.12 -16.56
CA LEU A 65 -8.06 -0.22 -16.35
C LEU A 65 -7.51 -1.18 -17.42
N PRO A 66 -6.20 -1.07 -17.76
CA PRO A 66 -5.53 -2.06 -18.57
C PRO A 66 -5.63 -3.47 -17.97
N ASN A 67 -5.93 -4.46 -18.82
CA ASN A 67 -6.04 -5.87 -18.40
C ASN A 67 -4.81 -6.41 -17.67
N ALA A 68 -3.62 -5.88 -17.98
CA ALA A 68 -2.38 -6.28 -17.31
C ALA A 68 -2.41 -6.00 -15.80
N ILE A 69 -2.99 -4.86 -15.39
CA ILE A 69 -3.15 -4.50 -13.99
C ILE A 69 -4.09 -5.52 -13.33
N LEU A 70 -5.27 -5.75 -13.89
CA LEU A 70 -6.24 -6.69 -13.31
C LEU A 70 -5.67 -8.10 -13.12
N LYS A 71 -4.87 -8.58 -14.08
CA LYS A 71 -4.21 -9.89 -14.01
C LYS A 71 -3.27 -10.01 -12.81
N GLU A 72 -2.50 -8.96 -12.50
CA GLU A 72 -1.61 -8.96 -11.34
C GLU A 72 -2.36 -9.27 -10.04
N PHE A 73 -3.45 -8.54 -9.78
CA PHE A 73 -4.25 -8.70 -8.57
C PHE A 73 -4.91 -10.08 -8.48
N ILE A 74 -5.45 -10.56 -9.60
CA ILE A 74 -6.08 -11.88 -9.66
C ILE A 74 -5.04 -12.98 -9.39
N LEU A 75 -3.84 -12.90 -9.99
CA LEU A 75 -2.75 -13.85 -9.78
C LEU A 75 -2.24 -13.84 -8.34
N LEU A 76 -2.24 -12.67 -7.68
CA LEU A 76 -1.89 -12.55 -6.27
C LEU A 76 -2.98 -13.09 -5.32
N GLY A 77 -4.16 -13.48 -5.82
CA GLY A 77 -5.27 -14.01 -5.01
C GLY A 77 -6.18 -12.92 -4.42
N THR A 78 -6.16 -11.71 -4.97
CA THR A 78 -7.03 -10.61 -4.53
C THR A 78 -8.41 -10.72 -5.17
N LYS A 79 -9.46 -10.41 -4.39
CA LYS A 79 -10.84 -10.30 -4.89
C LYS A 79 -11.02 -8.92 -5.52
N VAL A 80 -11.03 -8.86 -6.85
CA VAL A 80 -11.14 -7.60 -7.61
C VAL A 80 -12.60 -7.29 -7.91
N TYR A 81 -13.03 -6.07 -7.59
CA TYR A 81 -14.34 -5.52 -7.87
C TYR A 81 -14.19 -4.32 -8.79
N LEU A 82 -14.69 -4.45 -10.02
CA LEU A 82 -14.72 -3.36 -10.98
C LEU A 82 -15.91 -2.45 -10.69
N VAL A 83 -15.65 -1.15 -10.63
CA VAL A 83 -16.59 -0.09 -10.31
C VAL A 83 -16.76 0.79 -11.54
N GLU A 84 -18.01 1.07 -11.90
CA GLU A 84 -18.32 2.08 -12.91
C GLU A 84 -18.01 3.48 -12.34
N GLY A 85 -17.24 4.28 -13.05
CA GLY A 85 -16.85 5.62 -12.63
C GLY A 85 -15.46 5.71 -12.00
N SER A 86 -15.26 6.68 -11.13
CA SER A 86 -13.92 7.06 -10.66
C SER A 86 -13.46 6.31 -9.41
N ILE A 87 -12.18 6.51 -9.06
CA ILE A 87 -11.61 5.96 -7.82
C ILE A 87 -12.30 6.46 -6.56
N ASN A 88 -12.84 7.68 -6.59
CA ASN A 88 -13.62 8.24 -5.49
C ASN A 88 -14.92 7.44 -5.28
N HIS A 89 -15.58 7.05 -6.37
CA HIS A 89 -16.76 6.20 -6.30
C HIS A 89 -16.43 4.81 -5.72
N ALA A 90 -15.29 4.23 -6.10
CA ALA A 90 -14.80 2.99 -5.49
C ALA A 90 -14.57 3.15 -3.96
N ALA A 91 -14.02 4.29 -3.53
CA ALA A 91 -13.83 4.59 -2.11
C ALA A 91 -15.15 4.73 -1.34
N GLU A 92 -16.15 5.38 -1.93
CA GLU A 92 -17.50 5.47 -1.36
C GLU A 92 -18.15 4.09 -1.18
N ILE A 93 -17.98 3.19 -2.15
CA ILE A 93 -18.46 1.82 -2.07
C ILE A 93 -17.79 1.10 -0.90
N VAL A 94 -16.46 1.17 -0.79
CA VAL A 94 -15.72 0.57 0.34
C VAL A 94 -16.26 1.10 1.68
N GLU A 95 -16.48 2.41 1.81
CA GLU A 95 -17.02 3.01 3.03
C GLU A 95 -18.43 2.52 3.39
N LYS A 96 -19.31 2.34 2.39
CA LYS A 96 -20.66 1.78 2.60
C LYS A 96 -20.61 0.31 3.00
N LEU A 97 -19.69 -0.45 2.42
CA LEU A 97 -19.59 -1.90 2.61
C LEU A 97 -18.80 -2.31 3.85
N LYS A 98 -17.93 -1.44 4.38
CA LYS A 98 -16.98 -1.79 5.44
C LYS A 98 -17.64 -2.38 6.69
N LYS A 99 -18.73 -1.76 7.17
CA LYS A 99 -19.45 -2.22 8.37
C LYS A 99 -20.20 -3.53 8.11
N LYS A 100 -20.87 -3.62 6.96
CA LYS A 100 -21.69 -4.79 6.59
C LYS A 100 -20.86 -6.06 6.42
N TYR A 101 -19.66 -5.95 5.86
CA TYR A 101 -18.81 -7.09 5.52
C TYR A 101 -17.58 -7.24 6.43
N GLY A 102 -17.41 -6.34 7.41
CA GLY A 102 -16.26 -6.33 8.32
C GLY A 102 -14.94 -6.02 7.61
N LEU A 103 -14.96 -5.15 6.59
CA LEU A 103 -13.76 -4.79 5.83
C LEU A 103 -12.99 -3.71 6.58
N PHE A 104 -11.69 -3.90 6.74
CA PHE A 104 -10.80 -2.83 7.18
C PHE A 104 -10.34 -2.02 5.97
N ASN A 105 -10.66 -0.72 5.93
CA ASN A 105 -10.29 0.15 4.81
C ASN A 105 -8.82 0.59 4.92
N LEU A 106 -8.00 0.22 3.92
CA LEU A 106 -6.58 0.56 3.81
C LEU A 106 -6.27 1.70 2.81
N SER A 107 -7.27 2.52 2.48
CA SER A 107 -7.08 3.77 1.72
C SER A 107 -5.99 4.67 2.32
N THR A 108 -5.31 5.43 1.46
CA THR A 108 -4.25 6.38 1.84
C THR A 108 -4.66 7.26 3.04
N ASN A 109 -3.78 7.38 4.02
CA ASN A 109 -3.94 8.20 5.23
C ASN A 109 -5.11 7.86 6.17
N LYS A 110 -5.74 6.68 6.03
CA LYS A 110 -6.79 6.21 6.97
C LYS A 110 -6.26 5.43 8.18
N GLN A 111 -4.95 5.18 8.24
CA GLN A 111 -4.28 4.50 9.35
C GLN A 111 -2.84 5.00 9.51
N PRO A 112 -2.25 4.90 10.72
CA PRO A 112 -0.91 5.40 10.99
C PRO A 112 0.22 4.42 10.62
N TYR A 113 -0.05 3.13 10.60
CA TYR A 113 0.94 2.04 10.45
C TYR A 113 1.80 2.12 9.17
N ARG A 114 1.26 2.62 8.06
CA ARG A 114 2.05 2.76 6.81
C ARG A 114 3.20 3.75 6.98
N PHE A 115 2.99 4.82 7.73
CA PHE A 115 4.01 5.85 7.97
C PHE A 115 5.19 5.29 8.75
N GLU A 116 4.93 4.41 9.73
CA GLU A 116 5.98 3.75 10.49
C GLU A 116 6.89 2.89 9.60
N GLY A 117 6.34 2.22 8.60
CA GLY A 117 7.14 1.48 7.62
C GLY A 117 8.02 2.38 6.75
N TYR A 118 7.58 3.59 6.43
CA TYR A 118 8.39 4.53 5.65
C TYR A 118 9.58 5.08 6.44
N LYS A 119 9.50 5.20 7.76
CA LYS A 119 10.66 5.59 8.59
C LYS A 119 11.84 4.62 8.43
N ALA A 120 11.56 3.33 8.24
CA ALA A 120 12.59 2.32 8.00
C ALA A 120 13.42 2.60 6.73
N LEU A 121 12.90 3.37 5.76
CA LEU A 121 13.68 3.83 4.61
C LEU A 121 14.85 4.71 5.06
N ALA A 122 14.59 5.68 5.94
CA ALA A 122 15.63 6.61 6.39
C ALA A 122 16.63 5.92 7.30
N PHE A 123 16.19 5.03 8.20
CA PHE A 123 17.12 4.22 9.00
C PHE A 123 18.03 3.37 8.11
N GLY A 124 17.45 2.68 7.13
CA GLY A 124 18.24 1.88 6.18
C GLY A 124 19.12 2.72 5.25
N LEU A 125 18.79 3.99 5.01
CA LEU A 125 19.66 4.92 4.29
C LEU A 125 20.82 5.36 5.20
N ALA A 126 20.52 5.80 6.43
CA ALA A 126 21.50 6.25 7.41
C ALA A 126 22.54 5.17 7.70
N GLU A 127 22.11 3.92 7.89
CA GLU A 127 23.02 2.79 8.07
C GLU A 127 23.95 2.59 6.86
N GLN A 128 23.42 2.62 5.63
CA GLN A 128 24.19 2.42 4.40
C GLN A 128 25.24 3.50 4.11
N ILE A 129 25.03 4.70 4.63
CA ILE A 129 25.96 5.83 4.50
C ILE A 129 26.81 6.04 5.76
N ASN A 130 26.89 5.03 6.64
CA ASN A 130 27.63 5.08 7.91
C ASN A 130 27.26 6.29 8.78
N TRP A 131 25.96 6.61 8.85
CA TRP A 131 25.41 7.72 9.63
C TRP A 131 25.97 9.09 9.25
N ASN A 132 26.48 9.23 8.02
CA ASN A 132 26.96 10.48 7.45
C ASN A 132 25.97 11.00 6.39
N PRO A 133 24.96 11.82 6.78
CA PRO A 133 23.88 12.23 5.89
C PRO A 133 24.39 13.12 4.73
N PRO A 134 23.79 13.02 3.53
CA PRO A 134 24.07 13.97 2.46
C PRO A 134 23.48 15.34 2.78
N GLU A 135 24.01 16.40 2.17
CA GLU A 135 23.46 17.75 2.28
C GLU A 135 22.03 17.85 1.72
N ASN A 136 21.71 17.03 0.72
CA ASN A 136 20.43 17.06 0.03
C ASN A 136 19.86 15.66 -0.14
N ILE A 137 18.56 15.51 0.12
CA ILE A 137 17.78 14.31 -0.17
C ILE A 137 16.63 14.73 -1.09
N ILE A 138 16.55 14.10 -2.26
CA ILE A 138 15.44 14.29 -3.21
C ILE A 138 14.57 13.05 -3.13
N PHE A 139 13.30 13.23 -2.77
CA PHE A 139 12.32 12.15 -2.72
C PHE A 139 11.07 12.55 -3.52
N PRO A 140 10.61 11.76 -4.50
CA PRO A 140 9.42 12.07 -5.26
C PRO A 140 8.16 11.92 -4.39
N THR A 141 7.31 12.94 -4.38
CA THR A 141 6.14 12.98 -3.50
C THR A 141 4.86 12.76 -4.28
N ASP A 142 4.12 11.71 -3.93
CA ASP A 142 2.69 11.52 -4.25
C ASP A 142 1.87 11.61 -2.97
N GLY A 143 0.54 11.82 -3.06
CA GLY A 143 -0.47 11.57 -2.00
C GLY A 143 -0.15 11.98 -0.54
N ASN A 144 0.85 12.82 -0.32
CA ASN A 144 1.52 13.17 0.94
C ASN A 144 1.88 11.98 1.86
N SER A 145 1.97 10.74 1.37
CA SER A 145 2.19 9.59 2.26
C SER A 145 3.66 9.37 2.64
N SER A 146 4.60 9.92 1.85
CA SER A 146 6.04 9.71 2.02
C SER A 146 6.74 10.80 2.83
N ILE A 147 6.15 11.99 2.96
CA ILE A 147 6.66 13.05 3.84
C ILE A 147 6.04 12.84 5.21
N CYS A 148 6.67 12.01 6.03
CA CYS A 148 6.48 12.14 7.47
C CYS A 148 7.32 13.35 7.89
N ASN A 149 6.72 14.33 8.58
CA ASN A 149 7.48 15.38 9.25
C ASN A 149 8.48 14.68 10.20
N TRP A 150 9.76 14.84 9.91
CA TRP A 150 10.88 14.38 10.74
C TRP A 150 10.99 15.25 11.99
#